data_AF-A0A365MWM2-F1
#
_entry.id   AF-A0A365MWM2-F1
#
_cell.length_a   1.000
_cell.length_b   1.000
_cell.length_c   1.000
_cell.angle_alpha   90.00
_cell.angle_beta   90.00
_cell.angle_gamma   90.00
#
_symmetry.space_group_name_H-M   'P 1'
#
loop_
_entity.id
_entity.type
_entity.pdbx_description
1 polymer ?
#
loop_
_entity_poly.entity_id
_entity_poly.type
_entity_poly.pdbx_seq_one_letter_code
_entity_poly.pdbx_strand_id
1 'polypeptide(L)'
;MRVHTYIYAISSVAIKSKLKQMNNLTTMRCVSILACLLGLSLVTALRHSQKPDTRTPAGFLRVGAGGIDTIEITPKNLLAGTSGNPKGHVLNRRVPDSPPLMVKLINNLDRATARAYISGLDATGKVFFLSPNGTLVYPKSKEPHVSSEIMEDIALFLGSNNQTLDVQLPPFIRSGRVYFADRDLRFFVVNNGGGDSVVQPSVTNLRDPNADVNWGFVELTYMNGLLYANISYVDFVGIVLGMMLTEKDGSTQTTAGLVADAVTRICDDLMKLRETDHHDWASLCIANGEGKTVRVLSPGNRHEVETQLFDDYWDTYVNEVWKKYATQDLVVDTQSNIGQVKCRVWDNQLVCEGSDRGFAKPTSKDIWGCNSGPFAISDGDTSVHAAIVPRICAAFVRSTLLLDGGDVQPSLGQGSYYTVNPTNHYSRIVHSYEVDGRGYAFPYDDVNPDGNEDASGVVSSNKVQSLAIYVGAPPSLS
;
A
#
# COMPACT_ATOMS: atom_id res chain seq x y z
N MET A 1 0.95 -5.01 2.45
CA MET A 1 0.91 -6.05 1.38
C MET A 1 -0.11 -5.75 0.25
N ARG A 2 -0.64 -4.52 0.11
CA ARG A 2 -1.52 -4.21 -1.04
C ARG A 2 -0.71 -4.14 -2.35
N VAL A 3 0.14 -3.12 -2.53
CA VAL A 3 0.98 -2.88 -3.74
C VAL A 3 1.72 -4.12 -4.26
N HIS A 4 2.14 -5.03 -3.38
CA HIS A 4 2.87 -6.23 -3.77
C HIS A 4 2.09 -7.21 -4.67
N THR A 5 0.76 -7.13 -4.69
CA THR A 5 -0.08 -7.86 -5.64
C THR A 5 -0.16 -7.16 -7.01
N TYR A 6 0.04 -5.84 -7.06
CA TYR A 6 -0.21 -4.98 -8.23
C TYR A 6 0.99 -4.97 -9.20
N ILE A 7 2.22 -4.88 -8.66
CA ILE A 7 3.46 -5.07 -9.45
C ILE A 7 3.48 -6.48 -10.10
N TYR A 8 2.93 -7.48 -9.39
CA TYR A 8 2.76 -8.83 -9.95
C TYR A 8 1.64 -8.91 -10.99
N ALA A 9 0.54 -8.15 -10.87
CA ALA A 9 -0.54 -8.15 -11.85
C ALA A 9 -0.06 -7.72 -13.25
N ILE A 10 0.68 -6.61 -13.35
CA ILE A 10 1.24 -6.13 -14.63
C ILE A 10 2.34 -7.08 -15.15
N SER A 11 3.13 -7.68 -14.27
CA SER A 11 4.22 -8.59 -14.66
C SER A 11 3.74 -10.01 -15.05
N SER A 12 2.53 -10.42 -14.67
CA SER A 12 2.08 -11.82 -14.76
C SER A 12 1.58 -12.25 -16.15
N VAL A 13 1.20 -11.31 -17.02
CA VAL A 13 0.63 -11.60 -18.36
C VAL A 13 1.63 -12.34 -19.28
N ALA A 14 2.93 -12.28 -18.98
CA ALA A 14 3.97 -12.94 -19.77
C ALA A 14 4.41 -14.34 -19.28
N ILE A 15 4.12 -14.76 -18.03
CA ILE A 15 4.79 -15.95 -17.42
C ILE A 15 3.85 -16.80 -16.53
N LYS A 16 2.96 -17.60 -17.15
CA LYS A 16 2.85 -19.08 -16.98
C LYS A 16 1.52 -19.67 -17.46
N SER A 17 1.62 -20.68 -18.33
CA SER A 17 0.59 -21.71 -18.49
C SER A 17 0.94 -22.98 -17.68
N LYS A 18 -0.08 -23.80 -17.37
CA LYS A 18 -0.03 -25.14 -16.75
C LYS A 18 0.25 -25.23 -15.23
N LEU A 19 -0.78 -25.44 -14.40
CA LEU A 19 -1.17 -26.78 -13.88
C LEU A 19 -2.38 -26.73 -12.92
N LYS A 20 -2.98 -27.90 -12.64
CA LYS A 20 -4.30 -28.12 -12.02
C LYS A 20 -4.26 -29.44 -11.21
N GLN A 21 -5.14 -29.81 -10.27
CA GLN A 21 -6.43 -29.28 -9.76
C GLN A 21 -6.68 -29.90 -8.35
N MET A 22 -7.90 -29.73 -7.78
CA MET A 22 -8.54 -30.55 -6.72
C MET A 22 -8.16 -30.19 -5.25
N ASN A 23 -9.03 -30.27 -4.23
CA ASN A 23 -10.40 -30.83 -4.16
C ASN A 23 -11.31 -30.19 -3.06
N ASN A 24 -12.56 -30.67 -2.94
CA ASN A 24 -13.71 -30.02 -2.26
C ASN A 24 -14.04 -30.43 -0.80
N LEU A 25 -14.80 -29.54 -0.13
CA LEU A 25 -15.83 -29.71 0.93
C LEU A 25 -15.58 -30.55 2.21
N THR A 26 -15.89 -29.96 3.38
CA THR A 26 -17.16 -30.29 4.11
C THR A 26 -17.49 -29.29 5.24
N THR A 27 -18.79 -29.08 5.48
CA THR A 27 -19.38 -28.24 6.55
C THR A 27 -19.95 -29.10 7.68
N MET A 28 -19.84 -28.68 8.94
CA MET A 28 -20.78 -29.08 10.00
C MET A 28 -20.91 -28.06 11.15
N ARG A 29 -22.00 -28.17 11.93
CA ARG A 29 -22.65 -27.09 12.68
C ARG A 29 -22.25 -26.93 14.16
N CYS A 30 -22.58 -25.75 14.67
CA CYS A 30 -22.65 -25.33 16.07
C CYS A 30 -23.20 -26.36 17.08
N VAL A 31 -22.70 -26.27 18.32
CA VAL A 31 -23.48 -26.53 19.54
C VAL A 31 -23.20 -25.39 20.52
N SER A 32 -24.25 -24.72 20.97
CA SER A 32 -24.18 -23.67 22.00
C SER A 32 -24.31 -24.30 23.40
N ILE A 33 -23.45 -23.93 24.34
CA ILE A 33 -23.63 -24.28 25.76
C ILE A 33 -23.80 -23.00 26.58
N LEU A 34 -24.93 -22.92 27.25
CA LEU A 34 -25.35 -21.81 28.11
C LEU A 34 -24.71 -21.99 29.50
N ALA A 35 -24.00 -20.98 30.00
CA ALA A 35 -23.43 -20.99 31.35
C ALA A 35 -24.00 -19.82 32.17
N CYS A 36 -24.65 -20.13 33.29
CA CYS A 36 -25.31 -19.14 34.14
C CYS A 36 -24.30 -18.27 34.91
N LEU A 37 -24.53 -16.96 34.91
CA LEU A 37 -23.84 -16.00 35.76
C LEU A 37 -24.56 -15.87 37.12
N LEU A 38 -23.82 -16.07 38.21
CA LEU A 38 -24.24 -15.67 39.56
C LEU A 38 -23.51 -14.38 39.93
N GLY A 39 -24.28 -13.34 40.24
CA GLY A 39 -23.74 -12.01 40.54
C GLY A 39 -23.22 -11.89 41.98
N LEU A 40 -22.07 -11.22 42.13
CA LEU A 40 -21.58 -10.67 43.38
C LEU A 40 -21.20 -9.21 43.16
N SER A 41 -21.97 -8.30 43.75
CA SER A 41 -21.79 -6.86 43.61
C SER A 41 -20.70 -6.35 44.56
N LEU A 42 -19.53 -5.98 44.01
CA LEU A 42 -18.59 -5.08 44.69
C LEU A 42 -18.72 -3.67 44.14
N VAL A 43 -19.07 -2.72 45.00
CA VAL A 43 -19.09 -1.29 44.68
C VAL A 43 -17.66 -0.76 44.76
N THR A 44 -16.96 -0.74 43.63
CA THR A 44 -15.71 0.02 43.48
C THR A 44 -16.00 1.45 43.08
N ALA A 45 -15.35 2.40 43.76
CA ALA A 45 -15.58 3.82 43.52
C ALA A 45 -15.17 4.22 42.10
N LEU A 46 -16.13 4.72 41.32
CA LEU A 46 -15.90 5.32 40.01
C LEU A 46 -15.09 6.63 40.17
N ARG A 47 -13.77 6.51 40.19
CA ARG A 47 -12.94 7.57 39.60
C ARG A 47 -13.40 7.71 38.16
N HIS A 48 -13.95 8.87 37.81
CA HIS A 48 -14.09 9.28 36.42
C HIS A 48 -12.67 9.46 35.85
N SER A 49 -12.07 8.35 35.41
CA SER A 49 -11.03 8.41 34.41
C SER A 49 -11.70 9.01 33.18
N GLN A 50 -11.46 10.29 32.91
CA GLN A 50 -11.77 10.83 31.59
C GLN A 50 -11.13 9.87 30.58
N LYS A 51 -11.92 9.36 29.63
CA LYS A 51 -11.32 8.70 28.46
C LYS A 51 -10.32 9.71 27.89
N PRO A 52 -9.06 9.31 27.60
CA PRO A 52 -8.15 10.21 26.90
C PRO A 52 -8.87 10.68 25.64
N ASP A 53 -8.85 11.99 25.38
CA ASP A 53 -9.49 12.56 24.21
C ASP A 53 -8.93 11.84 22.97
N THR A 54 -9.79 11.10 22.27
CA THR A 54 -9.37 10.28 21.12
C THR A 54 -9.14 11.13 19.88
N ARG A 55 -9.39 12.44 19.95
CA ARG A 55 -9.17 13.38 18.85
C ARG A 55 -8.39 14.62 19.28
N THR A 56 -7.92 15.37 18.29
CA THR A 56 -7.42 16.74 18.47
C THR A 56 -8.59 17.73 18.29
N PRO A 57 -8.45 19.00 18.69
CA PRO A 57 -9.44 20.03 18.38
C PRO A 57 -9.71 20.22 16.88
N ALA A 58 -8.76 19.83 16.01
CA ALA A 58 -8.93 19.82 14.56
C ALA A 58 -9.75 18.62 14.03
N GLY A 59 -10.01 17.61 14.87
CA GLY A 59 -10.74 16.38 14.54
C GLY A 59 -9.86 15.18 14.17
N PHE A 60 -8.53 15.36 14.10
CA PHE A 60 -7.56 14.30 13.82
C PHE A 60 -7.60 13.23 14.92
N LEU A 61 -7.40 11.95 14.59
CA LEU A 61 -7.34 10.87 15.58
C LEU A 61 -6.02 10.94 16.38
N ARG A 62 -6.11 10.91 17.71
CA ARG A 62 -4.93 10.77 18.58
C ARG A 62 -4.60 9.30 18.80
N VAL A 63 -3.32 8.96 18.69
CA VAL A 63 -2.79 7.62 18.95
C VAL A 63 -1.72 7.63 20.04
N GLY A 64 -1.53 6.47 20.67
CA GLY A 64 -0.48 6.22 21.63
C GLY A 64 0.08 4.81 21.43
N ALA A 65 1.40 4.69 21.37
CA ALA A 65 2.07 3.41 21.16
C ALA A 65 1.69 2.39 22.24
N GLY A 66 1.38 1.17 21.81
CA GLY A 66 1.08 0.05 22.70
C GLY A 66 2.30 -0.83 23.03
N GLY A 67 2.04 -1.87 23.83
CA GLY A 67 3.02 -2.91 24.14
C GLY A 67 2.99 -4.05 23.10
N ILE A 68 3.72 -5.12 23.38
CA ILE A 68 3.69 -6.33 22.55
C ILE A 68 2.30 -7.01 22.56
N ASP A 69 1.51 -6.77 23.62
CA ASP A 69 0.16 -7.24 23.85
C ASP A 69 -0.90 -6.59 22.94
N THR A 70 -0.61 -5.45 22.32
CA THR A 70 -1.52 -4.75 21.41
C THR A 70 -1.27 -5.05 19.94
N ILE A 71 -0.36 -5.97 19.61
CA ILE A 71 -0.02 -6.31 18.22
C ILE A 71 -1.13 -7.15 17.58
N GLU A 72 -1.55 -6.71 16.40
CA GLU A 72 -2.48 -7.44 15.56
C GLU A 72 -1.72 -8.10 14.41
N ILE A 73 -1.80 -9.43 14.31
CA ILE A 73 -1.17 -10.20 13.23
C ILE A 73 -2.21 -10.46 12.16
N THR A 74 -2.07 -9.81 11.01
CA THR A 74 -3.01 -9.93 9.88
C THR A 74 -2.24 -10.28 8.59
N PRO A 75 -2.93 -10.79 7.55
CA PRO A 75 -2.31 -10.94 6.23
C PRO A 75 -1.77 -9.65 5.61
N LYS A 76 -2.17 -8.46 6.08
CA LYS A 76 -1.77 -7.16 5.49
C LYS A 76 -0.39 -6.70 5.97
N ASN A 77 -0.07 -6.98 7.24
CA ASN A 77 1.19 -6.61 7.89
C ASN A 77 2.15 -7.80 8.07
N LEU A 78 1.75 -9.04 7.84
CA LEU A 78 2.66 -10.19 7.87
C LEU A 78 3.48 -10.34 6.56
N LEU A 79 4.80 -10.18 6.65
CA LEU A 79 5.74 -10.62 5.62
C LEU A 79 6.08 -12.10 5.86
N ALA A 80 5.32 -12.98 5.18
CA ALA A 80 5.42 -14.42 5.37
C ALA A 80 6.73 -15.00 4.80
N GLY A 81 7.56 -15.58 5.67
CA GLY A 81 8.77 -16.31 5.28
C GLY A 81 8.56 -17.82 5.22
N THR A 82 9.36 -18.52 4.41
CA THR A 82 9.26 -19.98 4.21
C THR A 82 10.39 -20.76 4.87
N SER A 83 10.04 -21.86 5.54
CA SER A 83 10.95 -22.71 6.33
C SER A 83 11.78 -23.71 5.53
N GLY A 84 11.47 -23.95 4.25
CA GLY A 84 12.09 -24.99 3.44
C GLY A 84 12.80 -24.49 2.19
N ASN A 85 13.83 -25.23 1.74
CA ASN A 85 14.22 -25.18 0.33
C ASN A 85 12.99 -25.48 -0.53
N PRO A 86 12.74 -24.73 -1.62
CA PRO A 86 11.48 -24.81 -2.35
C PRO A 86 11.19 -26.23 -2.85
N LYS A 87 10.07 -26.82 -2.39
CA LYS A 87 9.50 -28.06 -2.93
C LYS A 87 8.80 -27.77 -4.27
N GLY A 88 9.60 -27.46 -5.27
CA GLY A 88 9.24 -27.32 -6.67
C GLY A 88 10.54 -27.44 -7.46
N HIS A 89 10.55 -28.27 -8.51
CA HIS A 89 11.75 -28.74 -9.22
C HIS A 89 12.97 -27.82 -9.08
N VAL A 90 14.03 -28.36 -8.45
CA VAL A 90 15.37 -27.80 -8.54
C VAL A 90 15.86 -27.97 -9.98
N LEU A 91 15.38 -27.08 -10.85
CA LEU A 91 16.31 -26.38 -11.71
C LEU A 91 17.40 -25.86 -10.78
N ASN A 92 18.65 -26.16 -11.08
CA ASN A 92 19.80 -25.46 -10.51
C ASN A 92 19.76 -24.01 -11.00
N ARG A 93 18.78 -23.24 -10.56
CA ARG A 93 18.79 -21.79 -10.58
C ARG A 93 19.94 -21.43 -9.65
N ARG A 94 21.10 -21.22 -10.27
CA ARG A 94 22.15 -20.39 -9.69
C ARG A 94 21.48 -19.20 -9.03
N VAL A 95 21.98 -18.79 -7.86
CA VAL A 95 21.71 -17.43 -7.37
C VAL A 95 21.90 -16.52 -8.58
N PRO A 96 20.92 -15.70 -8.98
CA PRO A 96 21.01 -14.96 -10.23
C PRO A 96 22.35 -14.22 -10.29
N ASP A 97 23.04 -14.26 -11.43
CA ASP A 97 24.34 -13.59 -11.67
C ASP A 97 24.18 -12.05 -11.72
N SER A 98 23.26 -11.51 -10.91
CA SER A 98 23.05 -10.08 -10.70
C SER A 98 24.18 -9.55 -9.82
N PRO A 99 24.72 -8.35 -10.06
CA PRO A 99 25.56 -7.69 -9.08
C PRO A 99 24.74 -7.34 -7.84
N PRO A 100 25.36 -7.09 -6.67
CA PRO A 100 24.71 -6.39 -5.56
C PRO A 100 24.11 -5.06 -6.04
N LEU A 101 22.94 -4.69 -5.53
CA LEU A 101 22.32 -3.40 -5.83
C LEU A 101 22.86 -2.34 -4.88
N MET A 102 23.49 -1.30 -5.43
CA MET A 102 23.87 -0.11 -4.66
C MET A 102 22.63 0.74 -4.37
N VAL A 103 22.34 0.95 -3.09
CA VAL A 103 21.29 1.84 -2.60
C VAL A 103 21.93 2.97 -1.80
N LYS A 104 21.54 4.21 -2.08
CA LYS A 104 22.02 5.40 -1.39
C LYS A 104 20.90 5.97 -0.53
N LEU A 105 21.08 6.01 0.78
CA LEU A 105 20.10 6.57 1.71
C LEU A 105 20.52 7.99 2.09
N ILE A 106 19.71 8.98 1.73
CA ILE A 106 20.07 10.41 1.81
C ILE A 106 19.10 11.11 2.75
N ASN A 107 19.61 11.65 3.86
CA ASN A 107 18.76 12.37 4.81
C ASN A 107 18.76 13.88 4.56
N ASN A 108 17.67 14.38 3.99
CA ASN A 108 17.44 15.81 3.74
C ASN A 108 16.85 16.53 4.96
N LEU A 109 16.65 15.85 6.10
CA LEU A 109 16.27 16.51 7.35
C LEU A 109 17.45 17.27 7.97
N ASP A 110 17.09 18.34 8.69
CA ASP A 110 17.96 19.15 9.55
C ASP A 110 18.63 18.37 10.71
N ARG A 111 18.17 17.13 10.97
CA ARG A 111 18.49 16.35 12.16
C ARG A 111 18.93 14.92 11.84
N ALA A 112 19.92 14.43 12.58
CA ALA A 112 20.39 13.04 12.54
C ALA A 112 19.54 12.09 13.40
N THR A 113 18.20 12.25 13.38
CA THR A 113 17.29 11.33 14.10
C THR A 113 16.70 10.26 13.19
N ALA A 114 16.83 10.42 11.87
CA ALA A 114 16.31 9.47 10.90
C ALA A 114 17.06 8.14 10.97
N ARG A 115 16.29 7.05 11.03
CA ARG A 115 16.78 5.68 10.92
C ARG A 115 16.15 5.03 9.71
N ALA A 116 16.87 4.13 9.06
CA ALA A 116 16.34 3.27 8.02
C ALA A 116 16.39 1.79 8.42
N TYR A 117 15.47 1.00 7.90
CA TYR A 117 15.42 -0.45 8.11
C TYR A 117 15.13 -1.12 6.76
N ILE A 118 15.94 -2.08 6.35
CA ILE A 118 15.76 -2.76 5.06
C ILE A 118 15.40 -4.21 5.32
N SER A 119 14.21 -4.61 4.86
CA SER A 119 13.71 -5.98 4.99
C SER A 119 13.16 -6.49 3.66
N GLY A 120 13.21 -7.81 3.45
CA GLY A 120 12.60 -8.47 2.30
C GLY A 120 12.73 -9.99 2.37
N LEU A 121 12.38 -10.66 1.28
CA LEU A 121 12.55 -12.10 1.11
C LEU A 121 13.77 -12.41 0.24
N ASP A 122 14.59 -13.34 0.69
CA ASP A 122 15.72 -13.89 -0.07
C ASP A 122 15.26 -14.83 -1.21
N ALA A 123 16.22 -15.37 -1.96
CA ALA A 123 15.97 -16.32 -3.05
C ALA A 123 15.38 -17.67 -2.58
N THR A 124 15.47 -17.99 -1.28
CA THR A 124 14.87 -19.18 -0.66
C THR A 124 13.49 -18.90 -0.07
N GLY A 125 13.05 -17.64 -0.04
CA GLY A 125 11.80 -17.18 0.56
C GLY A 125 11.88 -16.94 2.07
N LYS A 126 13.07 -16.89 2.67
CA LYS A 126 13.23 -16.48 4.07
C LYS A 126 13.20 -14.96 4.17
N VAL A 127 12.54 -14.46 5.21
CA VAL A 127 12.58 -13.04 5.56
C VAL A 127 13.91 -12.69 6.19
N PHE A 128 14.48 -11.55 5.79
CA PHE A 128 15.71 -11.01 6.35
C PHE A 128 15.58 -9.51 6.63
N PHE A 129 16.48 -9.00 7.46
CA PHE A 129 16.85 -7.59 7.58
C PHE A 129 18.31 -7.39 7.19
N LEU A 130 18.67 -6.21 6.70
CA LEU A 130 20.07 -5.80 6.57
C LEU A 130 20.50 -5.08 7.86
N SER A 131 21.62 -5.49 8.43
CA SER A 131 22.22 -4.86 9.62
C SER A 131 23.22 -3.74 9.24
N PRO A 132 23.62 -2.87 10.19
CA PRO A 132 24.58 -1.78 9.93
C PRO A 132 25.95 -2.20 9.39
N ASN A 133 26.35 -3.46 9.60
CA ASN A 133 27.61 -4.00 9.06
C ASN A 133 27.44 -4.68 7.69
N GLY A 134 26.28 -4.55 7.04
CA GLY A 134 26.00 -5.09 5.71
C GLY A 134 25.74 -6.59 5.66
N THR A 135 25.49 -7.25 6.80
CA THR A 135 25.14 -8.67 6.85
C THR A 135 23.62 -8.89 6.86
N LEU A 136 23.18 -10.09 6.44
CA LEU A 136 21.76 -10.44 6.47
C LEU A 136 21.40 -11.09 7.82
N VAL A 137 20.54 -10.41 8.57
CA VAL A 137 19.93 -10.91 9.81
C VAL A 137 18.66 -11.67 9.43
N TYR A 138 18.49 -12.90 9.94
CA TYR A 138 17.29 -13.72 9.73
C TYR A 138 16.58 -13.90 11.08
N PRO A 139 15.56 -13.07 11.40
CA PRO A 139 14.86 -13.12 12.67
C PRO A 139 14.30 -14.52 12.99
N LYS A 140 14.24 -14.86 14.28
CA LYS A 140 13.78 -16.17 14.75
C LYS A 140 12.67 -16.04 15.79
N SER A 141 11.53 -16.69 15.54
CA SER A 141 10.53 -16.88 16.58
C SER A 141 11.09 -17.74 17.71
N LYS A 142 10.92 -17.32 18.95
CA LYS A 142 11.36 -18.11 20.13
C LYS A 142 10.46 -19.32 20.36
N GLU A 143 9.16 -19.17 20.10
CA GLU A 143 8.14 -20.20 20.26
C GLU A 143 7.16 -20.17 19.07
N PRO A 144 6.59 -21.32 18.63
CA PRO A 144 5.58 -21.35 17.58
C PRO A 144 4.32 -20.56 17.98
N HIS A 145 3.72 -19.86 17.03
CA HIS A 145 2.51 -19.02 17.20
C HIS A 145 2.61 -17.85 18.20
N VAL A 146 3.74 -17.69 18.90
CA VAL A 146 4.00 -16.54 19.79
C VAL A 146 4.82 -15.50 19.03
N SER A 147 4.37 -14.25 19.04
CA SER A 147 5.16 -13.12 18.54
C SER A 147 6.22 -12.70 19.55
N SER A 148 7.42 -12.39 19.06
CA SER A 148 8.47 -11.76 19.86
C SER A 148 9.09 -10.58 19.12
N GLU A 149 9.49 -9.55 19.86
CA GLU A 149 10.22 -8.41 19.29
C GLU A 149 11.58 -8.84 18.73
N ILE A 150 11.94 -8.24 17.59
CA ILE A 150 13.25 -8.40 16.94
C ILE A 150 14.22 -7.47 17.69
N MET A 151 15.20 -8.07 18.36
CA MET A 151 16.16 -7.36 19.22
C MET A 151 17.55 -7.27 18.59
N GLU A 152 17.73 -7.87 17.42
CA GLU A 152 18.92 -7.83 16.59
C GLU A 152 19.17 -6.41 16.05
N ASP A 153 20.44 -6.04 15.86
CA ASP A 153 20.81 -4.73 15.33
C ASP A 153 20.50 -4.63 13.83
N ILE A 154 19.38 -3.97 13.52
CA ILE A 154 18.80 -3.81 12.18
C ILE A 154 18.60 -2.33 11.79
N ALA A 155 19.05 -1.38 12.61
CA ALA A 155 18.78 0.04 12.46
C ALA A 155 19.94 0.78 11.76
N LEU A 156 19.73 1.18 10.51
CA LEU A 156 20.69 1.99 9.75
C LEU A 156 20.54 3.47 10.15
N PHE A 157 21.40 3.96 11.03
CA PHE A 157 21.40 5.37 11.44
C PHE A 157 21.85 6.27 10.28
N LEU A 158 21.04 7.28 9.96
CA LEU A 158 21.35 8.24 8.91
C LEU A 158 22.00 9.49 9.50
N GLY A 159 22.93 10.06 8.74
CA GLY A 159 23.51 11.38 9.03
C GLY A 159 22.48 12.51 8.94
N SER A 160 22.92 13.76 8.97
CA SER A 160 22.05 14.94 8.77
C SER A 160 22.49 15.74 7.54
N ASN A 161 21.68 16.72 7.11
CA ASN A 161 22.11 17.74 6.15
C ASN A 161 22.65 17.15 4.83
N ASN A 162 21.83 16.32 4.17
CA ASN A 162 22.11 15.65 2.90
C ASN A 162 23.26 14.63 2.95
N GLN A 163 23.68 14.18 4.13
CA GLN A 163 24.61 13.07 4.28
C GLN A 163 24.04 11.78 3.68
N THR A 164 24.87 11.09 2.90
CA THR A 164 24.54 9.83 2.23
C THR A 164 25.12 8.64 3.00
N LEU A 165 24.31 7.62 3.23
CA LEU A 165 24.74 6.28 3.62
C LEU A 165 24.62 5.35 2.41
N ASP A 166 25.75 4.90 1.88
CA ASP A 166 25.81 3.93 0.79
C ASP A 166 25.66 2.50 1.34
N VAL A 167 24.78 1.70 0.72
CA VAL A 167 24.37 0.38 1.19
C VAL A 167 24.35 -0.60 0.01
N GLN A 168 24.93 -1.79 0.17
CA GLN A 168 24.80 -2.87 -0.82
C GLN A 168 23.69 -3.84 -0.42
N LEU A 169 22.67 -3.96 -1.26
CA LEU A 169 21.65 -5.00 -1.14
C LEU A 169 22.08 -6.28 -1.86
N PRO A 170 21.62 -7.46 -1.37
CA PRO A 170 21.91 -8.72 -2.03
C PRO A 170 21.41 -8.74 -3.49
N PRO A 171 22.00 -9.61 -4.35
CA PRO A 171 21.62 -9.74 -5.77
C PRO A 171 20.21 -10.30 -5.99
N PHE A 172 19.50 -10.63 -4.91
CA PHE A 172 18.10 -11.00 -4.91
C PHE A 172 17.42 -10.44 -3.66
N ILE A 173 16.37 -9.65 -3.86
CA ILE A 173 15.39 -9.26 -2.85
C ILE A 173 14.03 -9.13 -3.54
N ARG A 174 13.01 -9.83 -3.03
CA ARG A 174 11.61 -9.61 -3.41
C ARG A 174 10.81 -9.24 -2.17
N SER A 175 9.68 -8.55 -2.34
CA SER A 175 8.93 -8.02 -1.19
C SER A 175 9.79 -7.12 -0.30
N GLY A 176 10.71 -6.40 -0.94
CA GLY A 176 11.65 -5.50 -0.28
C GLY A 176 10.96 -4.21 0.16
N ARG A 177 11.29 -3.76 1.37
CA ARG A 177 10.92 -2.44 1.88
C ARG A 177 12.13 -1.77 2.53
N VAL A 178 12.38 -0.54 2.14
CA VAL A 178 13.32 0.37 2.80
C VAL A 178 12.46 1.31 3.64
N TYR A 179 12.29 1.00 4.91
CA TYR A 179 11.58 1.85 5.87
C TYR A 179 12.46 3.01 6.30
N PHE A 180 11.84 4.15 6.61
CA PHE A 180 12.46 5.30 7.27
C PHE A 180 11.58 5.75 8.44
N ALA A 181 12.18 6.23 9.52
CA ALA A 181 11.46 6.76 10.68
C ALA A 181 12.22 7.85 11.43
N ASP A 182 11.49 8.76 12.09
CA ASP A 182 12.05 9.86 12.89
C ASP A 182 12.57 9.45 14.28
N ARG A 183 12.24 8.22 14.70
CA ARG A 183 12.67 7.51 15.92
C ARG A 183 12.74 6.00 15.63
N ASP A 184 13.00 5.17 16.64
CA ASP A 184 13.08 3.72 16.46
C ASP A 184 11.75 3.11 15.98
N LEU A 185 11.81 2.22 14.98
CA LEU A 185 10.72 1.31 14.62
C LEU A 185 10.95 -0.07 15.26
N ARG A 186 9.85 -0.64 15.75
CA ARG A 186 9.77 -1.93 16.41
C ARG A 186 9.13 -2.94 15.46
N PHE A 187 9.86 -4.01 15.18
CA PHE A 187 9.41 -5.12 14.34
C PHE A 187 9.30 -6.39 15.18
N PHE A 188 8.42 -7.30 14.79
CA PHE A 188 8.18 -8.55 15.53
C PHE A 188 8.28 -9.74 14.59
N VAL A 189 8.68 -10.89 15.12
CA VAL A 189 8.76 -12.16 14.41
C VAL A 189 7.79 -13.17 15.01
N VAL A 190 7.13 -13.93 14.15
CA VAL A 190 6.21 -15.03 14.51
C VAL A 190 6.41 -16.19 13.53
N ASN A 191 6.17 -17.42 13.98
CA ASN A 191 6.20 -18.59 13.11
C ASN A 191 4.88 -19.37 13.24
N ASN A 192 4.10 -19.36 12.17
CA ASN A 192 2.80 -20.03 12.08
C ASN A 192 2.89 -21.36 11.28
N GLY A 193 4.02 -22.07 11.38
CA GLY A 193 4.27 -23.35 10.70
C GLY A 193 4.81 -23.21 9.26
N GLY A 194 4.55 -22.09 8.59
CA GLY A 194 5.12 -21.79 7.27
C GLY A 194 6.62 -21.48 7.31
N GLY A 195 7.09 -20.85 8.39
CA GLY A 195 8.44 -20.31 8.57
C GLY A 195 8.41 -19.01 9.39
N ASP A 196 9.58 -18.56 9.83
CA ASP A 196 9.72 -17.27 10.51
C ASP A 196 9.23 -16.15 9.59
N SER A 197 8.33 -15.32 10.10
CA SER A 197 7.62 -14.29 9.36
C SER A 197 7.64 -12.99 10.16
N VAL A 198 7.83 -11.85 9.48
CA VAL A 198 7.91 -10.54 10.14
C VAL A 198 6.54 -9.88 10.19
N VAL A 199 6.11 -9.51 11.39
CA VAL A 199 4.98 -8.60 11.59
C VAL A 199 5.51 -7.18 11.44
N GLN A 200 5.08 -6.53 10.36
CA GLN A 200 5.43 -5.15 10.02
C GLN A 200 4.54 -4.18 10.80
N PRO A 201 4.95 -2.90 10.98
CA PRO A 201 4.13 -1.88 11.61
C PRO A 201 2.74 -1.76 10.96
N SER A 202 1.69 -1.75 11.78
CA SER A 202 0.31 -1.55 11.32
C SER A 202 -0.09 -0.07 11.38
N VAL A 203 -0.76 0.40 10.32
CA VAL A 203 -1.28 1.77 10.24
C VAL A 203 -2.74 1.90 10.66
N THR A 204 -3.47 0.79 10.67
CA THR A 204 -4.89 0.70 11.05
C THR A 204 -5.09 0.30 12.51
N ASN A 205 -4.09 -0.32 13.15
CA ASN A 205 -4.08 -0.50 14.60
C ASN A 205 -3.64 0.81 15.28
N LEU A 206 -4.59 1.55 15.87
CA LEU A 206 -4.33 2.81 16.58
C LEU A 206 -3.51 2.64 17.89
N ARG A 207 -3.20 1.40 18.27
CA ARG A 207 -2.35 1.01 19.40
C ARG A 207 -1.16 0.15 18.98
N ASP A 208 -0.78 0.15 17.70
CA ASP A 208 0.47 -0.46 17.25
C ASP A 208 1.66 0.10 18.08
N PRO A 209 2.69 -0.70 18.40
CA PRO A 209 3.92 -0.21 19.03
C PRO A 209 4.62 0.95 18.31
N ASN A 210 4.28 1.17 17.04
CA ASN A 210 4.79 2.24 16.18
C ASN A 210 3.75 3.31 15.83
N ALA A 211 2.58 3.33 16.52
CA ALA A 211 1.46 4.18 16.11
C ALA A 211 1.78 5.69 16.14
N ASP A 212 2.62 6.13 17.09
CA ASP A 212 3.02 7.53 17.30
C ASP A 212 4.34 7.92 16.60
N VAL A 213 4.99 6.97 15.91
CA VAL A 213 6.21 7.16 15.13
C VAL A 213 5.84 7.83 13.80
N ASN A 214 6.63 8.80 13.35
CA ASN A 214 6.54 9.26 11.95
C ASN A 214 7.46 8.40 11.09
N TRP A 215 6.87 7.58 10.21
CA TRP A 215 7.59 6.65 9.34
C TRP A 215 6.98 6.57 7.94
N GLY A 216 7.64 5.84 7.06
CA GLY A 216 7.23 5.54 5.68
C GLY A 216 8.14 4.47 5.08
N PHE A 217 7.91 4.06 3.84
CA PHE A 217 8.80 3.14 3.13
C PHE A 217 8.82 3.35 1.62
N VAL A 218 9.93 2.95 1.00
CA VAL A 218 10.01 2.63 -0.43
C VAL A 218 9.85 1.12 -0.58
N GLU A 219 8.99 0.67 -1.49
CA GLU A 219 8.88 -0.73 -1.89
C GLU A 219 9.81 -1.03 -3.06
N LEU A 220 10.45 -2.20 -3.07
CA LEU A 220 11.29 -2.63 -4.17
C LEU A 220 11.31 -4.14 -4.38
N THR A 221 11.69 -4.55 -5.59
CA THR A 221 12.09 -5.91 -5.93
C THR A 221 13.25 -5.85 -6.90
N TYR A 222 14.34 -6.53 -6.56
CA TYR A 222 15.54 -6.65 -7.37
C TYR A 222 15.89 -8.12 -7.58
N MET A 223 15.81 -8.58 -8.82
CA MET A 223 16.13 -9.98 -9.18
C MET A 223 16.48 -10.09 -10.67
N ASN A 224 17.48 -10.92 -10.99
CA ASN A 224 17.98 -11.12 -12.36
C ASN A 224 18.43 -9.80 -13.04
N GLY A 225 19.01 -8.88 -12.27
CA GLY A 225 19.47 -7.56 -12.73
C GLY A 225 18.36 -6.51 -12.91
N LEU A 226 17.09 -6.91 -12.83
CA LEU A 226 15.92 -6.04 -12.98
C LEU A 226 15.48 -5.51 -11.62
N LEU A 227 15.40 -4.18 -11.49
CA LEU A 227 14.79 -3.47 -10.38
C LEU A 227 13.40 -2.99 -10.77
N TYR A 228 12.47 -3.09 -9.81
CA TYR A 228 11.29 -2.23 -9.70
C TYR A 228 11.35 -1.57 -8.32
N ALA A 229 11.10 -0.27 -8.24
CA ALA A 229 10.93 0.45 -6.98
C ALA A 229 9.84 1.52 -7.08
N ASN A 230 9.15 1.77 -5.97
CA ASN A 230 8.08 2.77 -5.88
C ASN A 230 8.00 3.37 -4.47
N ILE A 231 7.65 4.66 -4.41
CA ILE A 231 6.98 5.24 -3.25
C ILE A 231 5.49 4.86 -3.31
N SER A 232 4.78 4.94 -2.17
CA SER A 232 3.36 4.61 -2.14
C SER A 232 2.65 5.34 -1.01
N TYR A 233 1.55 6.01 -1.36
CA TYR A 233 0.59 6.64 -0.46
C TYR A 233 -0.75 5.89 -0.42
N VAL A 234 -0.82 4.70 -1.04
CA VAL A 234 -1.99 3.81 -1.07
C VAL A 234 -2.48 3.45 0.33
N ASP A 235 -1.53 3.18 1.23
CA ASP A 235 -1.86 2.86 2.61
C ASP A 235 -1.95 4.13 3.49
N PHE A 236 -1.04 5.09 3.30
CA PHE A 236 -0.95 6.35 4.05
C PHE A 236 0.12 7.30 3.48
N VAL A 237 0.03 8.60 3.80
CA VAL A 237 1.16 9.55 3.75
C VAL A 237 1.82 9.63 5.12
N GLY A 238 3.13 9.48 5.20
CA GLY A 238 3.91 9.57 6.45
C GLY A 238 5.16 10.42 6.27
N ILE A 239 6.32 9.93 6.69
CA ILE A 239 7.58 10.64 6.46
C ILE A 239 7.79 10.85 4.96
N VAL A 240 8.19 12.06 4.57
CA VAL A 240 8.36 12.43 3.16
C VAL A 240 9.51 11.62 2.56
N LEU A 241 9.25 10.99 1.41
CA LEU A 241 10.20 10.17 0.66
C LEU A 241 10.18 10.55 -0.82
N GLY A 242 11.36 10.52 -1.43
CA GLY A 242 11.55 10.59 -2.88
C GLY A 242 12.66 9.63 -3.32
N MET A 243 12.79 9.37 -4.61
CA MET A 243 13.77 8.40 -5.12
C MET A 243 14.30 8.77 -6.51
N MET A 244 15.51 8.32 -6.81
CA MET A 244 16.15 8.46 -8.12
C MET A 244 16.91 7.18 -8.47
N LEU A 245 16.50 6.52 -9.54
CA LEU A 245 17.20 5.42 -10.18
C LEU A 245 18.21 6.01 -11.18
N THR A 246 19.46 5.54 -11.12
CA THR A 246 20.50 5.82 -12.13
C THR A 246 20.84 4.55 -12.88
N GLU A 247 20.86 4.61 -14.22
CA GLU A 247 21.31 3.52 -15.10
C GLU A 247 22.82 3.59 -15.39
N LYS A 248 23.38 2.47 -15.87
CA LYS A 248 24.80 2.33 -16.25
C LYS A 248 25.26 3.25 -17.37
N ASP A 249 24.34 3.82 -18.15
CA ASP A 249 24.63 4.84 -19.18
C ASP A 249 24.55 6.28 -18.64
N GLY A 250 24.24 6.46 -17.35
CA GLY A 250 24.10 7.75 -16.68
C GLY A 250 22.71 8.37 -16.79
N SER A 251 21.77 7.76 -17.52
CA SER A 251 20.38 8.20 -17.52
C SER A 251 19.72 7.99 -16.14
N THR A 252 18.71 8.80 -15.83
CA THR A 252 17.99 8.74 -14.56
C THR A 252 16.49 8.62 -14.75
N GLN A 253 15.85 7.94 -13.80
CA GLN A 253 14.42 7.99 -13.57
C GLN A 253 14.21 8.48 -12.14
N THR A 254 13.44 9.55 -11.96
CA THR A 254 13.19 10.16 -10.66
C THR A 254 11.71 10.02 -10.32
N THR A 255 11.39 9.94 -9.04
CA THR A 255 10.06 10.23 -8.50
C THR A 255 10.29 11.16 -7.31
N ALA A 256 9.94 12.43 -7.46
CA ALA A 256 10.34 13.46 -6.51
C ALA A 256 9.58 13.32 -5.17
N GLY A 257 8.33 12.85 -5.24
CA GLY A 257 7.47 12.67 -4.07
C GLY A 257 6.98 14.00 -3.50
N LEU A 258 6.49 13.94 -2.27
CA LEU A 258 5.81 15.06 -1.61
C LEU A 258 6.76 16.19 -1.16
N VAL A 259 6.23 17.41 -1.06
CA VAL A 259 6.91 18.53 -0.37
C VAL A 259 7.13 18.22 1.12
N ALA A 260 8.19 18.80 1.71
CA ALA A 260 8.69 18.45 3.04
C ALA A 260 7.67 18.57 4.20
N ASP A 261 6.69 19.48 4.09
CA ASP A 261 5.64 19.72 5.09
C ASP A 261 4.26 19.14 4.70
N ALA A 262 4.22 18.25 3.70
CA ALA A 262 2.97 17.72 3.14
C ALA A 262 2.03 17.08 4.17
N VAL A 263 2.52 16.30 5.15
CA VAL A 263 1.66 15.69 6.19
C VAL A 263 0.79 16.74 6.88
N THR A 264 1.37 17.89 7.24
CA THR A 264 0.63 18.97 7.90
C THR A 264 -0.33 19.65 6.93
N ARG A 265 0.13 20.00 5.72
CA ARG A 265 -0.71 20.70 4.73
C ARG A 265 -1.90 19.87 4.25
N ILE A 266 -1.69 18.58 4.00
CA ILE A 266 -2.75 17.62 3.66
C ILE A 266 -3.78 17.57 4.79
N CYS A 267 -3.35 17.57 6.06
CA CYS A 267 -4.27 17.61 7.19
C CYS A 267 -5.05 18.92 7.33
N ASP A 268 -4.41 20.06 7.05
CA ASP A 268 -5.09 21.36 7.02
C ASP A 268 -6.15 21.41 5.91
N ASP A 269 -5.87 20.83 4.74
CA ASP A 269 -6.82 20.78 3.61
C ASP A 269 -7.95 19.77 3.83
N LEU A 270 -7.68 18.61 4.43
CA LEU A 270 -8.71 17.66 4.85
C LEU A 270 -9.60 18.21 5.97
N MET A 271 -9.04 19.03 6.87
CA MET A 271 -9.82 19.76 7.87
C MET A 271 -10.75 20.79 7.23
N LYS A 272 -10.27 21.58 6.25
CA LYS A 272 -11.12 22.52 5.49
C LYS A 272 -12.20 21.78 4.69
N LEU A 273 -11.84 20.66 4.06
CA LEU A 273 -12.72 19.88 3.21
C LEU A 273 -13.93 19.31 3.98
N ARG A 274 -13.76 18.91 5.25
CA ARG A 274 -14.87 18.51 6.13
C ARG A 274 -15.98 19.57 6.19
N GLU A 275 -15.62 20.85 6.19
CA GLU A 275 -16.58 21.95 6.28
C GLU A 275 -17.38 22.17 4.98
N THR A 276 -16.84 21.76 3.83
CA THR A 276 -17.46 21.96 2.50
C THR A 276 -18.12 20.71 1.91
N ASP A 277 -17.59 19.52 2.22
CA ASP A 277 -18.06 18.23 1.71
C ASP A 277 -18.85 17.44 2.77
N HIS A 278 -18.85 17.90 4.02
CA HIS A 278 -19.64 17.39 5.15
C HIS A 278 -19.36 15.94 5.60
N HIS A 279 -18.31 15.29 5.08
CA HIS A 279 -17.78 14.02 5.61
C HIS A 279 -16.53 14.23 6.50
N ASP A 280 -16.23 13.27 7.39
CA ASP A 280 -15.16 13.37 8.40
C ASP A 280 -13.74 13.13 7.84
N TRP A 281 -13.39 13.89 6.79
CA TRP A 281 -12.07 13.90 6.12
C TRP A 281 -10.91 14.18 7.08
N ALA A 282 -11.12 15.06 8.07
CA ALA A 282 -10.13 15.36 9.10
C ALA A 282 -9.68 14.12 9.88
N SER A 283 -10.53 13.10 10.02
CA SER A 283 -10.19 11.87 10.74
C SER A 283 -9.26 10.92 9.99
N LEU A 284 -8.92 11.20 8.72
CA LEU A 284 -7.80 10.53 8.05
C LEU A 284 -6.47 10.85 8.75
N CYS A 285 -6.36 12.02 9.36
CA CYS A 285 -5.14 12.46 10.02
C CYS A 285 -4.93 11.81 11.38
N ILE A 286 -3.70 11.33 11.58
CA ILE A 286 -3.21 10.69 12.80
C ILE A 286 -2.22 11.63 13.49
N ALA A 287 -2.50 11.93 14.75
CA ALA A 287 -1.66 12.74 15.62
C ALA A 287 -1.10 11.90 16.78
N ASN A 288 0.17 12.13 17.13
CA ASN A 288 0.80 11.51 18.30
C ASN A 288 0.17 11.99 19.63
N GLY A 289 0.66 11.48 20.76
CA GLY A 289 0.18 11.87 22.09
C GLY A 289 0.27 13.39 22.36
N GLU A 290 1.27 14.07 21.79
CA GLU A 290 1.46 15.53 21.90
C GLU A 290 0.45 16.31 21.03
N GLY A 291 -0.15 15.67 20.02
CA GLY A 291 -1.07 16.28 19.05
C GLY A 291 -0.40 16.71 17.74
N LYS A 292 0.89 16.39 17.54
CA LYS A 292 1.59 16.59 16.27
C LYS A 292 1.12 15.54 15.26
N THR A 293 0.76 15.98 14.05
CA THR A 293 0.47 15.08 12.92
C THR A 293 1.70 14.25 12.57
N VAL A 294 1.52 12.93 12.48
CA VAL A 294 2.57 11.97 12.10
C VAL A 294 2.24 11.22 10.82
N ARG A 295 0.96 11.17 10.41
CA ARG A 295 0.50 10.37 9.28
C ARG A 295 -0.89 10.81 8.81
N VAL A 296 -1.20 10.57 7.53
CA VAL A 296 -2.55 10.67 6.94
C VAL A 296 -2.91 9.30 6.37
N LEU A 297 -3.97 8.66 6.86
CA LEU A 297 -4.48 7.41 6.31
C LEU A 297 -5.18 7.64 4.97
N SER A 298 -5.11 6.66 4.06
CA SER A 298 -6.03 6.62 2.92
C SER A 298 -7.46 6.28 3.37
N PRO A 299 -8.51 6.71 2.64
CA PRO A 299 -9.90 6.44 3.00
C PRO A 299 -10.17 4.94 3.19
N GLY A 300 -9.60 4.10 2.32
CA GLY A 300 -9.73 2.65 2.40
C GLY A 300 -9.16 2.05 3.70
N ASN A 301 -8.02 2.54 4.19
CA ASN A 301 -7.48 2.09 5.48
C ASN A 301 -8.19 2.75 6.67
N ARG A 302 -8.66 3.99 6.55
CA ARG A 302 -9.47 4.62 7.60
C ARG A 302 -10.80 3.89 7.83
N HIS A 303 -11.44 3.41 6.76
CA HIS A 303 -12.63 2.57 6.86
C HIS A 303 -12.37 1.24 7.58
N GLU A 304 -11.14 0.71 7.58
CA GLU A 304 -10.79 -0.47 8.41
C GLU A 304 -10.72 -0.14 9.91
N VAL A 305 -10.43 1.11 10.27
CA VAL A 305 -10.40 1.59 11.67
C VAL A 305 -11.82 1.81 12.20
N GLU A 306 -12.72 2.28 11.35
CA GLU A 306 -14.12 2.56 11.67
C GLU A 306 -15.00 2.18 10.49
N THR A 307 -15.54 0.96 10.55
CA THR A 307 -16.57 0.47 9.62
C THR A 307 -17.69 1.51 9.48
N GLN A 308 -18.23 1.68 8.27
CA GLN A 308 -19.26 2.66 7.88
C GLN A 308 -18.75 4.07 7.53
N LEU A 309 -17.47 4.40 7.78
CA LEU A 309 -16.95 5.69 7.31
C LEU A 309 -16.84 5.71 5.78
N PHE A 310 -17.53 6.67 5.15
CA PHE A 310 -17.65 6.83 3.69
C PHE A 310 -18.30 5.64 2.95
N ASP A 311 -19.22 4.90 3.58
CA ASP A 311 -19.87 3.72 2.95
C ASP A 311 -20.81 4.09 1.79
N ASP A 312 -21.46 5.25 1.84
CA ASP A 312 -22.44 5.76 0.86
C ASP A 312 -21.89 6.85 -0.09
N TYR A 313 -20.65 7.31 0.15
CA TYR A 313 -20.03 8.45 -0.55
C TYR A 313 -20.09 8.37 -2.09
N TRP A 314 -20.00 7.17 -2.65
CA TRP A 314 -20.01 6.94 -4.10
C TRP A 314 -21.38 6.55 -4.68
N ASP A 315 -22.40 6.29 -3.85
CA ASP A 315 -23.63 5.61 -4.28
C ASP A 315 -24.33 6.32 -5.45
N THR A 316 -24.50 7.65 -5.37
CA THR A 316 -25.13 8.45 -6.44
C THR A 316 -24.36 8.35 -7.75
N TYR A 317 -23.03 8.50 -7.71
CA TYR A 317 -22.18 8.42 -8.90
C TYR A 317 -22.19 7.02 -9.52
N VAL A 318 -22.12 5.98 -8.70
CA VAL A 318 -22.22 4.58 -9.14
C VAL A 318 -23.61 4.30 -9.74
N ASN A 319 -24.69 4.84 -9.18
CA ASN A 319 -26.04 4.77 -9.75
C ASN A 319 -26.11 5.39 -11.15
N GLU A 320 -25.50 6.57 -11.34
CA GLU A 320 -25.48 7.29 -12.61
C GLU A 320 -24.62 6.60 -13.67
N VAL A 321 -23.44 6.09 -13.29
CA VAL A 321 -22.59 5.26 -14.15
C VAL A 321 -23.33 4.01 -14.62
N TRP A 322 -24.01 3.29 -13.69
CA TRP A 322 -24.81 2.12 -14.04
C TRP A 322 -25.95 2.46 -15.02
N LYS A 323 -26.58 3.63 -14.84
CA LYS A 323 -27.66 4.11 -15.71
C LYS A 323 -27.14 4.49 -17.11
N LYS A 324 -26.02 5.22 -17.22
CA LYS A 324 -25.39 5.59 -18.50
C LYS A 324 -25.06 4.35 -19.32
N TYR A 325 -24.32 3.42 -18.72
CA TYR A 325 -23.80 2.23 -19.40
C TYR A 325 -24.79 1.07 -19.51
N ALA A 326 -26.05 1.24 -19.08
CA ALA A 326 -27.14 0.35 -19.53
C ALA A 326 -27.54 0.64 -20.98
N THR A 327 -27.44 1.90 -21.41
CA THR A 327 -27.87 2.35 -22.75
C THR A 327 -26.73 2.67 -23.72
N GLN A 328 -25.51 2.88 -23.22
CA GLN A 328 -24.29 3.16 -23.98
C GLN A 328 -23.22 2.10 -23.71
N ASP A 329 -22.35 1.80 -24.69
CA ASP A 329 -21.17 0.96 -24.45
C ASP A 329 -20.13 1.74 -23.63
N LEU A 330 -19.50 1.07 -22.66
CA LEU A 330 -18.22 1.50 -22.09
C LEU A 330 -17.12 0.72 -22.80
N VAL A 331 -16.14 1.39 -23.39
CA VAL A 331 -14.97 0.74 -24.00
C VAL A 331 -13.82 0.77 -23.00
N VAL A 332 -13.28 -0.40 -22.68
CA VAL A 332 -12.08 -0.52 -21.83
C VAL A 332 -10.90 -0.85 -22.74
N ASP A 333 -9.92 0.05 -22.79
CA ASP A 333 -8.63 -0.27 -23.40
C ASP A 333 -7.81 -1.07 -22.39
N THR A 334 -7.51 -2.32 -22.72
CA THR A 334 -6.68 -3.15 -21.83
C THR A 334 -5.21 -2.72 -21.86
N GLN A 335 -4.79 -1.87 -22.80
CA GLN A 335 -3.40 -1.47 -23.03
C GLN A 335 -2.47 -2.69 -23.14
N SER A 336 -2.98 -3.73 -23.81
CA SER A 336 -2.34 -5.03 -23.97
C SER A 336 -2.74 -5.64 -25.31
N ASN A 337 -2.24 -6.83 -25.62
CA ASN A 337 -2.57 -7.54 -26.86
C ASN A 337 -4.05 -7.99 -26.97
N ILE A 338 -4.86 -7.78 -25.94
CA ILE A 338 -6.33 -7.96 -25.97
C ILE A 338 -6.99 -6.77 -26.70
N GLY A 339 -6.44 -5.57 -26.59
CA GLY A 339 -6.96 -4.34 -27.18
C GLY A 339 -8.22 -3.82 -26.47
N GLN A 340 -9.11 -3.21 -27.24
CA GLN A 340 -10.33 -2.59 -26.71
C GLN A 340 -11.44 -3.61 -26.50
N VAL A 341 -11.99 -3.64 -25.29
CA VAL A 341 -13.09 -4.53 -24.88
C VAL A 341 -14.35 -3.70 -24.65
N LYS A 342 -15.45 -4.10 -25.28
CA LYS A 342 -16.76 -3.49 -25.03
C LYS A 342 -17.40 -4.05 -23.77
N CYS A 343 -17.99 -3.15 -22.99
CA CYS A 343 -18.73 -3.45 -21.78
C CYS A 343 -20.11 -2.78 -21.80
N ARG A 344 -21.12 -3.46 -21.27
CA ARG A 344 -22.49 -2.96 -21.14
C ARG A 344 -23.12 -3.41 -19.84
N VAL A 345 -23.86 -2.55 -19.16
CA VAL A 345 -24.63 -2.93 -17.97
C VAL A 345 -25.85 -3.74 -18.41
N TRP A 346 -25.90 -5.00 -17.96
CA TRP A 346 -26.98 -5.95 -18.18
C TRP A 346 -27.22 -6.74 -16.89
N ASP A 347 -28.48 -6.98 -16.53
CA ASP A 347 -28.86 -7.66 -15.27
C ASP A 347 -28.12 -7.14 -14.02
N ASN A 348 -28.06 -5.81 -13.91
CA ASN A 348 -27.36 -5.06 -12.84
C ASN A 348 -25.83 -5.30 -12.73
N GLN A 349 -25.21 -5.97 -13.70
CA GLN A 349 -23.77 -6.18 -13.80
C GLN A 349 -23.21 -5.47 -15.03
N LEU A 350 -22.01 -4.90 -14.96
CA LEU A 350 -21.26 -4.51 -16.16
C LEU A 350 -20.70 -5.80 -16.80
N VAL A 351 -21.22 -6.19 -17.95
CA VAL A 351 -20.79 -7.38 -18.70
C VAL A 351 -19.85 -6.93 -19.80
N CYS A 352 -18.66 -7.54 -19.88
CA CYS A 352 -17.63 -7.19 -20.85
C CYS A 352 -17.30 -8.37 -21.77
N GLU A 353 -17.13 -8.10 -23.07
CA GLU A 353 -16.82 -9.11 -24.08
C GLU A 353 -15.52 -9.87 -23.73
N GLY A 354 -15.58 -11.21 -23.70
CA GLY A 354 -14.43 -12.06 -23.36
C GLY A 354 -14.09 -12.19 -21.86
N SER A 355 -14.77 -11.45 -20.98
CA SER A 355 -14.74 -11.71 -19.53
C SER A 355 -15.58 -12.96 -19.20
N ASP A 356 -15.09 -13.80 -18.28
CA ASP A 356 -15.78 -15.01 -17.80
C ASP A 356 -16.94 -14.74 -16.84
N ARG A 357 -16.96 -13.54 -16.23
CA ARG A 357 -18.03 -13.07 -15.34
C ARG A 357 -18.27 -11.57 -15.50
N GLY A 358 -19.47 -11.12 -15.12
CA GLY A 358 -19.79 -9.70 -15.02
C GLY A 358 -19.16 -9.05 -13.78
N PHE A 359 -19.04 -7.73 -13.83
CA PHE A 359 -18.64 -6.90 -12.70
C PHE A 359 -19.91 -6.42 -11.99
N ALA A 360 -20.07 -6.83 -10.72
CA ALA A 360 -21.15 -6.33 -9.88
C ALA A 360 -21.04 -4.81 -9.67
N LYS A 361 -22.13 -4.19 -9.25
CA LYS A 361 -22.15 -2.78 -8.86
C LYS A 361 -21.24 -2.56 -7.63
N PRO A 362 -20.19 -1.70 -7.70
CA PRO A 362 -19.28 -1.50 -6.59
C PRO A 362 -19.95 -0.72 -5.46
N THR A 363 -19.55 -1.04 -4.24
CA THR A 363 -19.78 -0.19 -3.07
C THR A 363 -18.67 0.85 -2.96
N SER A 364 -18.86 1.89 -2.12
CA SER A 364 -17.79 2.84 -1.80
C SER A 364 -16.53 2.14 -1.27
N LYS A 365 -16.70 1.11 -0.44
CA LYS A 365 -15.62 0.26 0.07
C LYS A 365 -14.80 -0.41 -1.05
N ASP A 366 -15.46 -0.91 -2.09
CA ASP A 366 -14.77 -1.52 -3.23
C ASP A 366 -13.91 -0.48 -3.96
N ILE A 367 -14.45 0.73 -4.18
CA ILE A 367 -13.73 1.85 -4.83
C ILE A 367 -12.54 2.31 -3.98
N TRP A 368 -12.71 2.46 -2.66
CA TRP A 368 -11.59 2.81 -1.76
C TRP A 368 -10.51 1.74 -1.67
N GLY A 369 -10.88 0.46 -1.88
CA GLY A 369 -9.99 -0.67 -1.75
C GLY A 369 -9.28 -1.10 -3.04
N CYS A 370 -9.95 -0.94 -4.19
CA CYS A 370 -9.63 -1.57 -5.47
C CYS A 370 -9.23 -3.05 -5.35
N ASN A 371 -9.89 -3.80 -4.45
CA ASN A 371 -9.53 -5.18 -4.09
C ASN A 371 -10.68 -6.04 -3.57
N SER A 372 -11.93 -5.56 -3.61
CA SER A 372 -13.12 -6.30 -3.18
C SER A 372 -14.27 -6.12 -4.18
N GLY A 373 -15.33 -6.94 -4.02
CA GLY A 373 -16.51 -6.89 -4.88
C GLY A 373 -16.14 -7.09 -6.35
N PRO A 374 -16.51 -6.16 -7.26
CA PRO A 374 -16.13 -6.24 -8.67
C PRO A 374 -14.62 -6.07 -8.93
N PHE A 375 -13.85 -5.55 -7.96
CA PHE A 375 -12.41 -5.32 -8.10
C PHE A 375 -11.54 -6.39 -7.43
N ALA A 376 -12.14 -7.50 -7.00
CA ALA A 376 -11.41 -8.69 -6.59
C ALA A 376 -11.04 -9.53 -7.83
N ILE A 377 -9.73 -9.70 -8.07
CA ILE A 377 -9.19 -10.67 -9.03
C ILE A 377 -8.92 -11.98 -8.29
N SER A 378 -9.42 -13.09 -8.84
CA SER A 378 -9.39 -14.43 -8.25
C SER A 378 -8.62 -15.43 -9.13
N ASP A 379 -8.07 -16.48 -8.50
CA ASP A 379 -7.44 -17.59 -9.21
C ASP A 379 -8.45 -18.27 -10.17
N GLY A 380 -8.21 -18.11 -11.47
CA GLY A 380 -9.05 -18.69 -12.52
C GLY A 380 -9.86 -17.67 -13.33
N ASP A 381 -9.91 -16.40 -12.92
CA ASP A 381 -10.44 -15.31 -13.75
C ASP A 381 -9.68 -15.23 -15.09
N THR A 382 -10.36 -14.82 -16.16
CA THR A 382 -9.74 -14.63 -17.48
C THR A 382 -8.74 -13.47 -17.48
N SER A 383 -7.78 -13.51 -18.42
CA SER A 383 -6.88 -12.37 -18.66
C SER A 383 -7.63 -11.10 -19.07
N VAL A 384 -8.81 -11.24 -19.67
CA VAL A 384 -9.72 -10.12 -19.97
C VAL A 384 -10.29 -9.53 -18.67
N HIS A 385 -10.85 -10.36 -17.80
CA HIS A 385 -11.37 -9.92 -16.51
C HIS A 385 -10.30 -9.21 -15.66
N ALA A 386 -9.13 -9.83 -15.53
CA ALA A 386 -7.99 -9.28 -14.79
C ALA A 386 -7.45 -7.97 -15.40
N ALA A 387 -7.50 -7.80 -16.74
CA ALA A 387 -7.10 -6.55 -17.39
C ALA A 387 -8.11 -5.41 -17.21
N ILE A 388 -9.40 -5.71 -17.06
CA ILE A 388 -10.46 -4.70 -16.91
C ILE A 388 -10.50 -4.10 -15.50
N VAL A 389 -10.30 -4.92 -14.45
CA VAL A 389 -10.39 -4.49 -13.03
C VAL A 389 -9.60 -3.20 -12.73
N PRO A 390 -8.31 -3.06 -13.11
CA PRO A 390 -7.55 -1.84 -12.87
C PRO A 390 -8.19 -0.59 -13.49
N ARG A 391 -8.62 -0.70 -14.76
CA ARG A 391 -9.13 0.44 -15.53
C ARG A 391 -10.45 0.96 -14.95
N ILE A 392 -11.37 0.06 -14.63
CA ILE A 392 -12.66 0.46 -14.04
C ILE A 392 -12.46 1.04 -12.63
N CYS A 393 -11.59 0.47 -11.78
CA CYS A 393 -11.39 1.04 -10.45
C CYS A 393 -10.73 2.42 -10.50
N ALA A 394 -9.68 2.60 -11.33
CA ALA A 394 -9.06 3.91 -11.52
C ALA A 394 -10.05 4.96 -12.05
N ALA A 395 -10.92 4.59 -12.99
CA ALA A 395 -11.95 5.46 -13.54
C ALA A 395 -13.05 5.85 -12.54
N PHE A 396 -13.34 4.98 -11.55
CA PHE A 396 -14.15 5.34 -10.39
C PHE A 396 -13.39 6.30 -9.47
N VAL A 397 -12.20 5.93 -9.01
CA VAL A 397 -11.41 6.71 -8.04
C VAL A 397 -11.16 8.15 -8.50
N ARG A 398 -10.89 8.35 -9.80
CA ARG A 398 -10.65 9.65 -10.45
C ARG A 398 -11.91 10.35 -10.95
N SER A 399 -13.08 9.71 -10.83
CA SER A 399 -14.39 10.20 -11.29
C SER A 399 -14.48 10.54 -12.78
N THR A 400 -13.84 9.75 -13.64
CA THR A 400 -13.77 10.02 -15.09
C THR A 400 -14.93 9.44 -15.90
N LEU A 401 -15.59 8.37 -15.41
CA LEU A 401 -16.63 7.62 -16.15
C LEU A 401 -17.83 8.45 -16.65
N LEU A 402 -18.17 9.57 -16.02
CA LEU A 402 -19.27 10.44 -16.45
C LEU A 402 -18.82 11.67 -17.25
N LEU A 403 -17.52 11.94 -17.34
CA LEU A 403 -16.98 13.03 -18.16
C LEU A 403 -17.11 12.74 -19.67
N ASP A 404 -16.98 13.78 -20.48
CA ASP A 404 -16.86 13.65 -21.94
C ASP A 404 -15.57 12.88 -22.28
N GLY A 405 -15.66 11.86 -23.13
CA GLY A 405 -14.58 10.89 -23.38
C GLY A 405 -14.46 9.79 -22.32
N GLY A 406 -15.14 9.92 -21.17
CA GLY A 406 -15.15 8.94 -20.08
C GLY A 406 -15.82 7.60 -20.40
N ASP A 407 -16.36 7.44 -21.60
CA ASP A 407 -16.85 6.18 -22.17
C ASP A 407 -15.76 5.34 -22.87
N VAL A 408 -14.52 5.84 -22.91
CA VAL A 408 -13.31 5.05 -23.19
C VAL A 408 -12.38 5.13 -21.97
N GLN A 409 -11.89 4.00 -21.46
CA GLN A 409 -11.10 3.94 -20.22
C GLN A 409 -9.84 3.07 -20.33
N PRO A 410 -8.63 3.60 -20.03
CA PRO A 410 -8.34 5.03 -19.83
C PRO A 410 -8.35 5.79 -21.16
N SER A 411 -8.65 7.09 -21.12
CA SER A 411 -8.56 7.99 -22.28
C SER A 411 -8.29 9.44 -21.86
N LEU A 412 -8.90 9.84 -20.75
CA LEU A 412 -8.64 11.11 -20.08
C LEU A 412 -7.35 11.03 -19.25
N GLY A 413 -6.53 12.06 -19.33
CA GLY A 413 -5.28 12.21 -18.56
C GLY A 413 -5.45 13.04 -17.29
N GLN A 414 -4.32 13.31 -16.62
CA GLN A 414 -4.26 13.97 -15.31
C GLN A 414 -5.09 15.27 -15.18
N GLY A 415 -5.17 16.07 -16.24
CA GLY A 415 -5.95 17.32 -16.25
C GLY A 415 -7.47 17.15 -16.08
N SER A 416 -7.99 15.93 -16.20
CA SER A 416 -9.41 15.60 -15.99
C SER A 416 -9.67 14.83 -14.68
N TYR A 417 -8.64 14.46 -13.93
CA TYR A 417 -8.83 13.66 -12.72
C TYR A 417 -9.34 14.52 -11.56
N TYR A 418 -10.29 13.98 -10.80
CA TYR A 418 -10.82 14.60 -9.58
C TYR A 418 -11.47 15.99 -9.80
N THR A 419 -11.95 16.27 -11.02
CA THR A 419 -12.56 17.57 -11.41
C THR A 419 -14.06 17.69 -11.11
N VAL A 420 -14.70 16.60 -10.67
CA VAL A 420 -16.14 16.53 -10.33
C VAL A 420 -16.32 15.83 -8.98
N ASN A 421 -17.50 15.94 -8.39
CA ASN A 421 -17.85 15.28 -7.13
C ASN A 421 -18.94 14.21 -7.34
N PRO A 422 -18.96 13.12 -6.55
CA PRO A 422 -17.93 12.70 -5.57
C PRO A 422 -16.61 12.35 -6.25
N THR A 423 -15.50 12.42 -5.52
CA THR A 423 -14.20 11.93 -6.01
C THR A 423 -13.26 11.54 -4.88
N ASN A 424 -12.17 10.82 -5.16
CA ASN A 424 -11.18 10.51 -4.12
C ASN A 424 -10.36 11.75 -3.76
N HIS A 425 -10.91 12.54 -2.83
CA HIS A 425 -10.28 13.76 -2.35
C HIS A 425 -8.95 13.55 -1.62
N TYR A 426 -8.72 12.38 -1.01
CA TYR A 426 -7.40 12.03 -0.49
C TYR A 426 -6.38 12.01 -1.63
N SER A 427 -6.63 11.24 -2.70
CA SER A 427 -5.71 11.17 -3.84
C SER A 427 -5.55 12.54 -4.53
N ARG A 428 -6.64 13.28 -4.73
CA ARG A 428 -6.59 14.67 -5.26
C ARG A 428 -5.65 15.57 -4.46
N ILE A 429 -5.74 15.53 -3.13
CA ILE A 429 -4.93 16.38 -2.24
C ILE A 429 -3.48 15.88 -2.20
N VAL A 430 -3.23 14.57 -2.15
CA VAL A 430 -1.88 13.98 -2.18
C VAL A 430 -1.13 14.41 -3.44
N HIS A 431 -1.69 14.20 -4.64
CA HIS A 431 -1.05 14.61 -5.89
C HIS A 431 -0.79 16.12 -5.96
N SER A 432 -1.64 16.96 -5.35
CA SER A 432 -1.41 18.41 -5.31
C SER A 432 -0.20 18.86 -4.49
N TYR A 433 0.38 17.95 -3.69
CA TYR A 433 1.60 18.16 -2.92
C TYR A 433 2.81 17.37 -3.42
N GLU A 434 2.66 16.55 -4.47
CA GLU A 434 3.76 15.87 -5.16
C GLU A 434 4.49 16.86 -6.07
N VAL A 435 5.82 16.96 -5.94
CA VAL A 435 6.61 17.97 -6.66
C VAL A 435 6.63 17.76 -8.17
N ASP A 436 6.52 16.51 -8.60
CA ASP A 436 6.42 16.10 -9.99
C ASP A 436 5.05 15.51 -10.37
N GLY A 437 4.06 15.57 -9.45
CA GLY A 437 2.71 15.02 -9.66
C GLY A 437 2.65 13.49 -9.73
N ARG A 438 3.61 12.78 -9.10
CA ARG A 438 3.76 11.33 -9.20
C ARG A 438 3.97 10.61 -7.87
N GLY A 439 3.17 9.58 -7.67
CA GLY A 439 3.20 8.67 -6.53
C GLY A 439 1.85 7.95 -6.41
N TYR A 440 1.86 6.64 -6.15
CA TYR A 440 0.60 5.89 -5.99
C TYR A 440 -0.22 6.41 -4.80
N ALA A 441 -1.27 7.20 -5.05
CA ALA A 441 -2.23 7.64 -4.05
C ALA A 441 -3.42 6.67 -3.90
N PHE A 442 -3.61 5.74 -4.84
CA PHE A 442 -4.51 4.59 -4.74
C PHE A 442 -3.95 3.37 -5.52
N PRO A 443 -4.48 2.14 -5.35
CA PRO A 443 -3.79 0.93 -5.81
C PRO A 443 -3.54 0.79 -7.32
N TYR A 444 -4.29 1.51 -8.17
CA TYR A 444 -4.21 1.43 -9.65
C TYR A 444 -3.89 2.80 -10.28
N ASP A 445 -3.08 3.63 -9.62
CA ASP A 445 -2.62 4.93 -10.15
C ASP A 445 -1.71 4.80 -11.39
N ASP A 446 -1.19 3.60 -11.62
CA ASP A 446 -0.43 3.18 -12.80
C ASP A 446 -1.28 3.07 -14.07
N VAL A 447 -2.61 3.01 -13.95
CA VAL A 447 -3.52 3.15 -15.10
C VAL A 447 -3.49 4.61 -15.57
N ASN A 448 -2.95 4.87 -16.75
CA ASN A 448 -2.91 6.19 -17.38
C ASN A 448 -3.24 6.00 -18.87
N PRO A 449 -3.77 7.00 -19.60
CA PRO A 449 -3.98 6.89 -21.05
C PRO A 449 -2.66 6.65 -21.79
N ASP A 450 -2.74 6.04 -22.98
CA ASP A 450 -1.57 5.75 -23.79
C ASP A 450 -0.73 7.01 -24.08
N GLY A 451 0.58 6.93 -23.81
CA GLY A 451 1.51 8.04 -23.94
C GLY A 451 2.65 7.95 -22.93
N ASN A 452 3.10 9.11 -22.46
CA ASN A 452 4.17 9.23 -21.45
C ASN A 452 3.61 9.69 -20.08
N GLU A 453 2.30 9.58 -19.85
CA GLU A 453 1.70 9.93 -18.56
C GLU A 453 1.93 8.79 -17.55
N ASP A 454 2.45 9.16 -16.39
CA ASP A 454 2.69 8.26 -15.25
C ASP A 454 2.28 9.01 -13.99
N ALA A 455 1.14 8.67 -13.38
CA ALA A 455 0.78 9.19 -12.04
C ALA A 455 1.35 8.35 -10.89
N SER A 456 1.91 7.17 -11.19
CA SER A 456 2.34 6.18 -10.18
C SER A 456 3.74 6.43 -9.62
N GLY A 457 4.63 7.00 -10.43
CA GLY A 457 6.01 7.28 -10.07
C GLY A 457 6.84 6.01 -9.85
N VAL A 458 6.62 4.95 -10.62
CA VAL A 458 7.45 3.73 -10.60
C VAL A 458 8.78 4.00 -11.31
N VAL A 459 9.90 3.54 -10.73
CA VAL A 459 11.19 3.46 -11.42
C VAL A 459 11.58 2.00 -11.66
N SER A 460 12.05 1.69 -12.87
CA SER A 460 12.44 0.32 -13.24
C SER A 460 13.51 0.27 -14.31
N SER A 461 14.49 -0.62 -14.13
CA SER A 461 15.53 -0.86 -15.14
C SER A 461 16.21 -2.23 -14.96
N ASN A 462 16.70 -2.79 -16.06
CA ASN A 462 17.65 -3.91 -16.07
C ASN A 462 19.13 -3.47 -16.25
N LYS A 463 19.37 -2.16 -16.37
CA LYS A 463 20.71 -1.55 -16.47
C LYS A 463 21.07 -0.74 -15.22
N VAL A 464 20.52 -1.08 -14.05
CA VAL A 464 20.73 -0.33 -12.80
C VAL A 464 22.21 -0.12 -12.46
N GLN A 465 22.57 1.12 -12.13
CA GLN A 465 23.83 1.49 -11.46
C GLN A 465 23.60 1.69 -9.96
N SER A 466 22.59 2.48 -9.58
CA SER A 466 22.20 2.69 -8.18
C SER A 466 20.77 3.19 -8.03
N LEU A 467 20.17 2.96 -6.86
CA LEU A 467 18.92 3.60 -6.42
C LEU A 467 19.23 4.56 -5.26
N ALA A 468 19.02 5.85 -5.45
CA ALA A 468 19.03 6.83 -4.36
C ALA A 468 17.62 6.98 -3.77
N ILE A 469 17.52 7.04 -2.44
CA ILE A 469 16.29 7.28 -1.70
C ILE A 469 16.54 8.44 -0.74
N TYR A 470 15.68 9.44 -0.82
CA TYR A 470 15.74 10.68 -0.06
C TYR A 470 14.65 10.66 1.01
N VAL A 471 14.98 11.07 2.24
CA VAL A 471 14.02 11.23 3.34
C VAL A 471 13.97 12.68 3.82
N GLY A 472 12.75 13.16 4.09
CA GLY A 472 12.47 14.48 4.65
C GLY A 472 12.20 15.59 3.64
N ALA A 473 12.75 15.47 2.43
CA ALA A 473 12.45 16.37 1.32
C ALA A 473 12.73 15.66 -0.02
N PRO A 474 12.13 16.13 -1.14
CA PRO A 474 12.41 15.65 -2.48
C PRO A 474 13.90 15.65 -2.87
N PRO A 475 14.29 14.90 -3.90
CA PRO A 475 15.60 15.06 -4.56
C PRO A 475 15.79 16.53 -5.00
N SER A 476 17.01 17.05 -4.87
CA SER A 476 17.35 18.32 -5.52
C SER A 476 17.38 18.09 -7.03
N LEU A 477 16.32 18.51 -7.72
CA LEU A 477 16.26 18.51 -9.18
C LEU A 477 17.27 19.53 -9.73
N SER A 478 18.13 19.07 -10.64
CA SER A 478 19.23 19.83 -11.26
C SER A 478 18.78 20.57 -12.52
#